data_AF-G2GA40-F1
#
_entry.id   AF-G2GA40-F1
#
_cell.length_a   1.000
_cell.length_b   1.000
_cell.length_c   1.000
_cell.angle_alpha   90.00
_cell.angle_beta   90.00
_cell.angle_gamma   90.00
#
_symmetry.space_group_name_H-M   'P 1'
#
loop_
_entity.id
_entity.type
_entity.pdbx_description
1 polymer ?
#
loop_
_entity_poly.entity_id
_entity_poly.type
_entity_poly.pdbx_seq_one_letter_code
_entity_poly.pdbx_strand_id
1 'polypeptide(L)' 'MESSLQSTRGGSDIRDWIAHWNEDPKPFTWTKSADEIFERLAGYLNRLPNPKP' A
#
# COMPACT_ATOMS: atom_id res chain seq x y z
N MET A 1 21.27 -19.55 22.61
CA MET A 1 21.46 -18.20 22.04
C MET A 1 21.80 -18.39 20.58
N GLU A 2 21.31 -17.51 19.71
CA GLU A 2 21.47 -17.54 18.24
C GLU A 2 20.43 -18.42 17.51
N SER A 3 19.18 -17.97 17.50
CA SER A 3 18.30 -18.26 16.36
C SER A 3 17.51 -16.99 16.03
N SER A 4 18.24 -16.02 15.47
CA SER A 4 17.65 -14.81 14.88
C SER A 4 18.58 -14.29 13.79
N LEU A 5 18.74 -15.08 12.73
CA LEU A 5 19.39 -14.62 11.49
C LEU A 5 18.76 -15.32 10.29
N GLN A 6 17.55 -14.91 9.93
CA GLN A 6 17.10 -14.96 8.54
C GLN A 6 16.05 -13.88 8.27
N SER A 7 16.50 -12.61 8.34
CA SER A 7 15.87 -11.54 7.56
C SER A 7 16.36 -11.69 6.12
N THR A 8 15.74 -12.61 5.38
CA THR A 8 15.92 -12.75 3.94
C THR A 8 14.99 -11.76 3.27
N ARG A 9 15.53 -10.56 3.07
CA ARG A 9 14.94 -9.37 2.44
C ARG A 9 13.92 -9.71 1.35
N GLY A 10 12.64 -9.43 1.62
CA GLY A 10 11.64 -9.06 0.61
C GLY A 10 10.47 -10.02 0.35
N GLY A 11 10.57 -11.31 0.69
CA GLY A 11 9.53 -12.30 0.38
C GLY A 11 8.77 -12.88 1.56
N SER A 12 9.44 -13.07 2.71
CA SER A 12 8.80 -13.54 3.95
C SER A 12 8.07 -12.38 4.64
N ASP A 13 8.70 -11.21 4.70
CA ASP A 13 8.17 -10.03 5.40
C ASP A 13 6.74 -9.65 4.95
N ILE A 14 6.44 -9.76 3.63
CA ILE A 14 5.11 -9.45 3.12
C ILE A 14 4.08 -10.53 3.47
N ARG A 15 4.46 -11.81 3.47
CA ARG A 15 3.54 -12.91 3.82
C ARG A 15 3.26 -12.91 5.31
N ASP A 16 4.27 -12.64 6.12
CA ASP A 16 4.16 -12.49 7.57
C ASP A 16 3.30 -11.26 7.91
N TRP A 17 3.47 -10.16 7.17
CA TRP A 17 2.60 -8.99 7.28
C TRP A 17 1.15 -9.27 6.89
N ILE A 18 0.92 -10.01 5.79
CA ILE A 18 -0.44 -10.42 5.37
C ILE A 18 -1.10 -11.31 6.44
N ALA A 19 -0.38 -12.31 6.96
CA ALA A 19 -0.90 -13.21 7.98
C ALA A 19 -1.32 -12.45 9.25
N HIS A 20 -0.43 -11.59 9.75
CA HIS A 20 -0.71 -10.73 10.90
C HIS A 20 -1.92 -9.81 10.66
N TRP A 21 -2.04 -9.25 9.46
CA TRP A 21 -3.15 -8.35 9.13
C TRP A 21 -4.49 -9.05 8.95
N ASN A 22 -4.48 -10.31 8.48
CA ASN A 22 -5.69 -11.12 8.38
C ASN A 22 -6.20 -11.60 9.75
N GLU A 23 -5.31 -11.78 10.73
CA GLU A 23 -5.68 -12.17 12.09
C GLU A 23 -6.39 -11.05 12.86
N ASP A 24 -5.92 -9.80 12.72
CA ASP A 24 -6.52 -8.61 13.34
C ASP A 24 -6.58 -7.43 12.36
N PRO A 25 -7.57 -7.42 11.44
CA PRO A 25 -7.70 -6.34 10.48
C PRO A 25 -8.19 -5.09 11.19
N LYS A 26 -7.40 -4.01 11.20
CA LYS A 26 -7.88 -2.70 11.69
C LYS A 26 -8.76 -2.08 10.60
N PRO A 27 -10.05 -1.80 10.89
CA PRO A 27 -10.93 -1.19 9.92
C PRO A 27 -10.40 0.17 9.50
N PHE A 28 -10.24 0.38 8.20
CA PHE A 28 -10.05 1.70 7.64
C PHE A 28 -11.38 2.19 7.07
N THR A 29 -11.91 3.26 7.63
CA THR A 29 -13.07 3.94 7.06
C THR A 29 -12.60 4.95 6.04
N TRP A 30 -13.01 4.76 4.79
CA TRP A 30 -12.85 5.78 3.75
C TRP A 30 -13.61 7.04 4.18
N THR A 31 -12.88 8.10 4.51
CA THR A 31 -13.44 9.41 4.89
C THR A 31 -13.82 10.26 3.67
N LYS A 32 -13.51 9.76 2.47
CA LYS A 32 -13.70 10.44 1.20
C LYS A 32 -14.69 9.68 0.34
N SER A 33 -15.59 10.41 -0.31
CA SER A 33 -16.49 9.80 -1.29
C SER A 33 -15.70 9.27 -2.49
N ALA A 34 -16.31 8.36 -3.24
CA ALA A 34 -15.74 7.89 -4.51
C ALA A 34 -15.42 9.07 -5.45
N ASP A 35 -16.31 10.07 -5.49
CA ASP A 35 -16.12 11.28 -6.30
C ASP A 35 -14.90 12.11 -5.86
N GLU A 36 -14.70 12.31 -4.55
CA GLU A 36 -13.54 13.03 -4.02
C GLU A 36 -12.21 12.30 -4.29
N ILE A 37 -12.24 10.98 -4.43
CA ILE A 37 -11.08 10.18 -4.82
C ILE A 37 -10.80 10.36 -6.31
N PHE A 38 -11.81 10.30 -7.17
CA PHE A 38 -11.65 10.48 -8.61
C PHE A 38 -11.19 11.89 -8.98
N GLU A 39 -11.70 12.94 -8.32
CA GLU A 39 -11.23 14.31 -8.53
C GLU A 39 -9.75 14.49 -8.19
N ARG A 40 -9.28 13.90 -7.09
CA ARG A 40 -7.86 13.91 -6.73
C ARG A 40 -7.02 13.18 -7.77
N LEU A 41 -7.47 12.01 -8.21
CA LEU A 41 -6.78 11.24 -9.24
C LEU A 41 -6.69 12.01 -10.56
N ALA A 42 -7.77 12.64 -11.01
CA ALA A 42 -7.77 13.49 -12.20
C ALA A 42 -6.76 14.64 -12.07
N GLY A 43 -6.68 15.28 -10.90
CA GLY A 43 -5.67 16.30 -10.61
C GLY A 43 -4.23 15.80 -10.70
N TYR A 44 -3.97 14.57 -10.24
CA TYR A 44 -2.65 13.93 -10.38
C TYR A 44 -2.33 13.58 -11.84
N LEU A 45 -3.29 13.01 -12.58
CA LEU A 45 -3.12 12.64 -13.98
C LEU A 45 -2.84 13.86 -14.86
N ASN A 46 -3.50 14.98 -14.61
CA ASN A 46 -3.24 16.25 -15.30
C ASN A 46 -1.86 16.86 -15.01
N ARG A 47 -1.22 16.47 -13.90
CA ARG A 47 0.14 16.92 -13.55
C ARG A 47 1.23 16.07 -14.18
N LEU A 48 0.90 14.89 -14.70
CA LEU A 48 1.90 14.07 -15.37
C LEU A 48 2.30 14.79 -16.66
N PRO A 49 3.61 15.07 -16.86
CA PRO A 49 4.05 15.67 -18.11
C PRO A 49 3.71 14.70 -19.24
N ASN A 50 3.12 15.22 -20.32
CA ASN A 50 2.98 14.43 -21.53
C ASN A 50 4.36 13.87 -21.89
N PRO A 51 4.50 12.54 -22.10
CA PRO A 51 5.75 12.01 -22.59
C PRO A 51 6.09 12.79 -23.87
N LYS A 52 7.30 13.36 -23.91
CA LYS A 52 7.80 14.01 -25.11
C LYS A 52 7.70 13.01 -26.27
N PRO A 53 7.34 13.47 -27.49
CA PRO A 53 7.39 12.61 -28.66
C PRO A 53 8.79 12.03 -28.87
#